data_AF-A0A3B9WNQ0-F1
#
_entry.id   AF-A0A3B9WNQ0-F1
#
_cell.length_a   1.000
_cell.length_b   1.000
_cell.length_c   1.000
_cell.angle_alpha   90.00
_cell.angle_beta   90.00
_cell.angle_gamma   90.00
#
_symmetry.space_group_name_H-M   'P 1'
#
loop_
_entity.id
_entity.type
_entity.pdbx_description
1 polymer ?
#
loop_
_entity_poly.entity_id
_entity_poly.type
_entity_poly.pdbx_seq_one_letter_code
_entity_poly.pdbx_strand_id
1 'polypeptide(L)'
;MPQTPIDKRTLSALPSPLARVIAFVGVLIAGAAGAAIGFSLVDLQCDGQCSVGTGIGLLLGAVIGAIGMSVVSVLVLRAVGEWRELADD
;
A
#
# COMPACT_ATOMS: atom_id res chain seq x y z
N MET A 1 20.18 3.70 -41.82
CA MET A 1 19.82 4.35 -40.54
C MET A 1 20.52 3.57 -39.43
N PRO A 2 21.26 4.23 -38.53
CA PRO A 2 21.79 3.54 -37.35
C PRO A 2 20.63 3.05 -36.49
N GLN A 3 20.67 1.79 -36.05
CA GLN A 3 19.72 1.25 -35.08
C GLN A 3 20.00 1.94 -33.75
N THR A 4 19.15 2.88 -33.34
CA THR A 4 19.14 3.39 -31.97
C THR A 4 18.88 2.22 -31.02
N PRO A 5 19.59 2.10 -29.88
CA PRO A 5 19.23 1.13 -28.86
C PRO A 5 17.90 1.55 -28.24
N ILE A 6 16.81 1.15 -28.89
CA ILE A 6 15.47 1.20 -28.33
C ILE A 6 15.44 0.17 -27.19
N ASP A 7 14.87 0.57 -26.05
CA ASP A 7 14.26 -0.29 -25.02
C ASP A 7 14.93 -0.66 -23.69
N LYS A 8 16.18 -0.34 -23.36
CA LYS A 8 16.65 -0.62 -21.97
C LYS A 8 16.21 0.43 -20.94
N ARG A 9 16.30 1.72 -21.28
CA ARG A 9 15.96 2.84 -20.37
C ARG A 9 14.44 2.96 -20.16
N THR A 10 13.64 2.68 -21.19
CA THR A 10 12.17 2.73 -21.13
C THR A 10 11.56 1.56 -20.36
N LEU A 11 12.15 0.34 -20.45
CA LEU A 11 11.71 -0.81 -19.65
C LEU A 11 12.10 -0.71 -18.16
N SER A 12 13.15 0.04 -17.81
CA SER A 12 13.58 0.30 -16.43
C SER A 12 12.68 1.31 -15.68
N ALA A 13 11.95 2.16 -16.42
CA ALA A 13 11.10 3.22 -15.87
C ALA A 13 9.74 2.72 -15.33
N LEU A 14 9.30 1.52 -15.74
CA LEU A 14 8.11 0.89 -15.17
C LEU A 14 8.55 0.15 -13.90
N PRO A 15 8.22 0.62 -12.67
CA PRO A 15 8.68 -0.03 -11.44
C PRO A 15 8.40 -1.53 -11.49
N SER A 16 9.39 -2.32 -11.07
CA SER A 16 9.40 -3.76 -11.26
C SER A 16 8.06 -4.37 -10.84
N PRO A 17 7.53 -5.37 -11.58
CA PRO A 17 6.25 -5.98 -11.26
C PRO A 17 6.20 -6.46 -9.81
N LEU A 18 7.32 -7.00 -9.33
CA LEU A 18 7.50 -7.46 -7.96
C LEU A 18 7.34 -6.32 -6.94
N ALA A 19 7.94 -5.14 -7.18
CA ALA A 19 7.80 -4.00 -6.28
C ALA A 19 6.34 -3.52 -6.16
N ARG A 20 5.58 -3.55 -7.25
CA ARG A 20 4.15 -3.20 -7.25
C ARG A 20 3.33 -4.21 -6.44
N VAL A 21 3.63 -5.50 -6.58
CA VAL A 21 2.95 -6.56 -5.83
C VAL A 21 3.23 -6.43 -4.34
N ILE A 22 4.49 -6.20 -3.94
CA ILE A 22 4.83 -6.00 -2.52
C ILE A 22 4.10 -4.78 -1.95
N ALA A 23 4.09 -3.66 -2.66
CA ALA A 23 3.38 -2.46 -2.24
C ALA A 23 1.88 -2.74 -2.02
N PHE A 24 1.24 -3.41 -2.98
CA PHE A 24 -0.17 -3.75 -2.89
C PHE A 24 -0.47 -4.70 -1.72
N VAL A 25 0.36 -5.74 -1.54
CA VAL A 25 0.24 -6.67 -0.41
C VAL A 25 0.40 -5.93 0.91
N GLY A 26 1.34 -4.99 1.01
CA GLY A 26 1.50 -4.13 2.18
C GLY A 26 0.22 -3.36 2.51
N VAL A 27 -0.42 -2.75 1.51
CA VAL A 27 -1.70 -2.03 1.68
C VAL A 27 -2.81 -2.95 2.17
N LEU A 28 -2.90 -4.17 1.64
CA LEU A 28 -3.90 -5.16 2.08
C LEU A 28 -3.66 -5.58 3.53
N ILE A 29 -2.41 -5.84 3.92
CA ILE A 29 -2.05 -6.22 5.29
C ILE A 29 -2.37 -5.08 6.26
N ALA A 30 -2.00 -3.85 5.90
CA ALA A 30 -2.31 -2.68 6.72
C ALA A 30 -3.81 -2.42 6.84
N GLY A 31 -4.58 -2.62 5.76
CA GLY A 31 -6.04 -2.57 5.79
C GLY A 31 -6.62 -3.65 6.70
N ALA A 32 -6.17 -4.90 6.59
CA ALA A 32 -6.63 -5.99 7.46
C ALA A 32 -6.33 -5.73 8.94
N ALA A 33 -5.13 -5.24 9.25
CA ALA A 33 -4.75 -4.83 10.60
C ALA A 33 -5.62 -3.67 11.11
N GLY A 34 -5.85 -2.65 10.28
CA GLY A 34 -6.74 -1.54 10.60
C GLY A 34 -8.18 -2.00 10.86
N ALA A 35 -8.69 -2.95 10.08
CA ALA A 35 -10.00 -3.55 10.27
C ALA A 35 -10.12 -4.27 11.62
N ALA A 36 -9.11 -5.07 11.98
CA ALA A 36 -9.06 -5.78 13.26
C ALA A 36 -9.03 -4.81 14.45
N ILE A 37 -8.27 -3.72 14.34
CA ILE A 37 -8.25 -2.65 15.35
C ILE A 37 -9.63 -1.99 15.46
N GLY A 38 -10.23 -1.60 14.33
CA GLY A 38 -11.55 -0.96 14.30
C GLY A 38 -12.68 -1.84 14.83
N PHE A 39 -12.63 -3.15 14.56
CA PHE A 39 -13.52 -4.15 15.16
C PHE A 39 -13.34 -4.17 16.69
N SER A 40 -12.10 -4.32 17.16
CA SER A 40 -11.78 -4.44 18.58
C SER A 40 -12.24 -3.21 19.36
N LEU A 41 -12.03 -2.01 18.80
CA LEU A 41 -12.49 -0.77 19.43
C LEU A 41 -14.00 -0.77 19.68
N VAL A 42 -14.80 -1.24 18.72
CA VAL A 42 -16.26 -1.28 18.89
C VAL A 42 -16.69 -2.40 19.83
N ASP A 43 -16.02 -3.55 19.77
CA ASP A 43 -16.24 -4.69 20.65
C ASP A 43 -16.03 -4.31 22.13
N LEU A 44 -14.98 -3.54 22.44
CA LEU A 44 -14.72 -3.04 23.79
C LEU A 44 -15.76 -2.02 24.29
N GLN A 45 -16.49 -1.35 23.39
CA GLN A 45 -17.43 -0.27 23.72
C GLN A 45 -18.88 -0.76 23.85
N CYS A 46 -19.17 -2.02 23.53
CA CYS A 46 -20.54 -2.52 23.47
C CYS A 46 -20.71 -3.89 24.14
N ASP A 47 -21.56 -3.96 25.15
CA ASP A 47 -22.14 -5.22 25.65
C ASP A 47 -23.50 -5.48 24.96
N GLY A 48 -23.50 -6.15 23.79
CA GLY A 48 -24.75 -6.54 23.12
C GLY A 48 -24.68 -6.61 21.58
N GLN A 49 -25.82 -6.43 20.91
CA GLN A 49 -25.94 -6.55 19.44
C GLN A 49 -25.54 -5.24 18.73
N CYS A 50 -24.24 -4.97 18.64
CA CYS A 50 -23.70 -3.78 17.95
C CYS A 50 -23.26 -4.06 16.50
N SER A 51 -23.97 -4.93 15.76
CA SER A 51 -23.55 -5.37 14.42
C SER A 51 -23.27 -4.24 13.43
N VAL A 52 -24.09 -3.18 13.45
CA VAL A 52 -23.91 -1.99 12.59
C VAL A 52 -22.66 -1.21 13.00
N GLY A 53 -22.47 -0.99 14.30
CA GLY A 53 -21.28 -0.30 14.83
C GLY A 53 -20.01 -1.08 14.50
N THR A 54 -20.02 -2.39 14.71
CA THR A 54 -18.89 -3.29 14.42
C THR A 54 -18.55 -3.26 12.93
N GLY A 55 -19.56 -3.28 12.06
CA GLY A 55 -19.36 -3.15 10.62
C GLY A 55 -18.73 -1.82 10.22
N ILE A 56 -19.18 -0.71 10.82
CA ILE A 56 -18.62 0.63 10.57
C ILE A 56 -17.18 0.72 11.09
N GLY A 57 -16.91 0.22 12.30
CA GLY A 57 -15.56 0.21 12.88
C GLY A 57 -14.58 -0.60 12.04
N LEU A 58 -14.99 -1.79 11.59
CA LEU A 58 -14.21 -2.64 10.70
C LEU A 58 -13.92 -1.93 9.37
N LEU A 59 -14.93 -1.33 8.73
CA LEU A 59 -14.79 -0.65 7.44
C LEU A 59 -13.91 0.60 7.55
N LEU A 60 -14.15 1.47 8.52
CA LEU A 60 -13.35 2.68 8.73
C LEU A 60 -11.91 2.34 9.09
N GLY A 61 -11.70 1.39 9.99
CA GLY A 61 -10.37 0.91 10.37
C GLY A 61 -9.61 0.39 9.15
N ALA A 62 -10.26 -0.41 8.31
CA ALA A 62 -9.66 -0.95 7.09
C ALA A 62 -9.28 0.16 6.09
N VAL A 63 -10.20 1.09 5.84
CA VAL A 63 -10.00 2.20 4.89
C VAL A 63 -8.86 3.11 5.35
N ILE A 64 -8.85 3.51 6.62
CA ILE A 64 -7.79 4.38 7.16
C ILE A 64 -6.42 3.68 7.10
N GLY A 65 -6.36 2.41 7.50
CA GLY A 65 -5.14 1.61 7.42
C GLY A 65 -4.60 1.47 5.99
N ALA A 66 -5.49 1.20 5.03
CA ALA A 66 -5.14 1.09 3.62
C ALA A 66 -4.67 2.43 3.03
N ILE A 67 -5.37 3.53 3.32
CA ILE A 67 -4.99 4.88 2.85
C ILE A 67 -3.60 5.24 3.37
N GLY A 68 -3.36 5.08 4.68
CA GLY A 68 -2.04 5.38 5.26
C GLY A 68 -0.91 4.58 4.60
N MET A 69 -1.12 3.29 4.41
CA MET A 69 -0.11 2.43 3.79
C MET A 69 0.09 2.71 2.30
N SER A 70 -0.94 3.19 1.59
CA SER A 70 -0.81 3.58 0.18
C SER A 70 0.19 4.73 0.01
N VAL A 71 0.15 5.71 0.92
CA VAL A 71 1.07 6.86 0.92
C VAL A 71 2.49 6.38 1.21
N VAL A 72 2.68 5.58 2.26
CA VAL A 72 3.99 5.00 2.62
C VAL A 72 4.56 4.21 1.46
N SER A 73 3.75 3.38 0.81
CA SER A 73 4.18 2.58 -0.34
C SER A 73 4.66 3.46 -1.50
N VAL A 74 3.96 4.55 -1.81
CA VAL A 74 4.39 5.51 -2.83
C VAL A 74 5.71 6.16 -2.42
N LEU A 75 5.86 6.59 -1.17
CA LEU A 75 7.11 7.20 -0.68
C LEU A 75 8.29 6.21 -0.76
N VAL A 76 8.08 4.94 -0.41
CA VAL A 76 9.10 3.90 -0.54
C VAL A 76 9.50 3.70 -2.00
N LEU A 77 8.52 3.58 -2.91
CA LEU A 77 8.82 3.44 -4.34
C LEU A 77 9.54 4.68 -4.91
N ARG A 78 9.23 5.88 -4.40
CA ARG A 78 9.94 7.12 -4.75
C ARG A 78 11.38 7.09 -4.28
N ALA A 79 11.61 6.75 -3.01
CA ALA A 79 12.95 6.65 -2.44
C ALA A 79 13.80 5.63 -3.23
N VAL A 80 13.27 4.43 -3.48
CA VAL A 80 13.96 3.39 -4.27
C VAL A 80 14.22 3.84 -5.73
N GLY A 81 13.38 4.73 -6.27
CA GLY A 81 13.61 5.37 -7.55
C GLY A 81 14.82 6.31 -7.54
N GLU A 82 14.89 7.20 -6.55
CA GLU A 82 15.98 8.18 -6.40
C GLU A 82 17.34 7.50 -6.23
N TRP A 83 17.44 6.46 -5.38
CA TRP A 83 18.68 5.70 -5.20
C TRP A 83 19.19 5.01 -6.46
N ARG A 84 18.28 4.59 -7.36
CA ARG A 84 18.67 3.90 -8.60
C ARG A 84 19.23 4.88 -9.64
N GLU A 85 18.69 6.09 -9.71
CA GLU A 85 19.23 7.14 -10.58
C GLU A 85 20.68 7.46 -10.21
N LEU A 86 20.97 7.61 -8.90
CA LEU A 86 22.33 7.90 -8.41
C LEU A 86 23.33 6.76 -8.62
N ALA A 87 22.86 5.52 -8.76
CA ALA A 87 23.73 4.36 -8.94
C ALA A 87 24.08 4.10 -10.41
N ASP A 88 23.31 4.66 -11.34
CA ASP A 88 23.47 4.49 -12.79
C ASP A 88 24.34 5.61 -13.43
N ASP A 89 24.67 6.68 -12.69
CA ASP A 89 25.62 7.76 -13.03
C ASP A 89 27.06 7.47 -12.52
#